data_AF-A0A6C0EKZ9-F1
#
_entry.id   AF-A0A6C0EKZ9-F1
#
_cell.length_a   1.000
_cell.length_b   1.000
_cell.length_c   1.000
_cell.angle_alpha   90.00
_cell.angle_beta   90.00
_cell.angle_gamma   90.00
#
_symmetry.space_group_name_H-M   'P 1'
#
loop_
_entity.id
_entity.type
_entity.pdbx_description
1 polymer ?
#
loop_
_entity_poly.entity_id
_entity_poly.type
_entity_poly.pdbx_seq_one_letter_code
_entity_poly.pdbx_strand_id
1 'polypeptide(L)'
;MTTIVLAFDIERSGATNDHHTIGIGASVVNGNFEELDQLFLPGHIPDETNFEQRCWDEFWSKYPDKLKELEYHGDKDMQNRQEEMITQFQKFRAKWEDIAKENGWTLELVSDNNVYDGGFINEMLFTHTNELPIPYNTKGKYKPFWETHSEQRGLLMAVDPSFTSPWGFTKRIAELYDVPEMKVSHDHNPANDAYTIAFEHQVLFGIRDGRIKRRS
;
A
#
# COMPACT_ATOMS: atom_id res chain seq x y z
N MET A 1 19.25 -11.63 -9.28
CA MET A 1 19.10 -10.28 -8.71
C MET A 1 17.96 -10.37 -7.72
N THR A 2 18.15 -9.93 -6.47
CA THR A 2 17.09 -9.99 -5.46
C THR A 2 16.11 -8.85 -5.68
N THR A 3 14.82 -9.15 -5.70
CA THR A 3 13.75 -8.14 -5.75
C THR A 3 13.10 -8.03 -4.37
N ILE A 4 12.97 -6.80 -3.89
CA ILE A 4 12.17 -6.44 -2.72
C ILE A 4 11.01 -5.56 -3.17
N VAL A 5 9.88 -5.66 -2.47
CA VAL A 5 8.68 -4.88 -2.77
C VAL A 5 8.45 -3.93 -1.61
N LEU A 6 8.30 -2.63 -1.92
CA LEU A 6 7.73 -1.65 -1.00
C LEU A 6 6.32 -1.36 -1.47
N ALA A 7 5.34 -1.75 -0.66
CA ALA A 7 3.95 -1.37 -0.88
C ALA A 7 3.57 -0.24 0.07
N PHE A 8 2.56 0.52 -0.32
CA PHE A 8 1.88 1.45 0.56
C PHE A 8 0.38 1.37 0.34
N ASP A 9 -0.34 1.80 1.36
CA ASP A 9 -1.79 1.92 1.39
C ASP A 9 -2.17 3.18 2.18
N ILE A 10 -3.35 3.73 1.89
CA ILE A 10 -3.85 4.92 2.58
C ILE A 10 -5.30 4.72 3.05
N GLU A 11 -5.60 5.31 4.20
CA GLU A 11 -6.97 5.44 4.67
C GLU A 11 -7.46 6.87 4.47
N ARG A 12 -8.70 7.03 4.02
CA ARG A 12 -9.27 8.32 3.64
C ARG A 12 -10.58 8.57 4.39
N SER A 13 -10.82 9.84 4.73
CA SER A 13 -12.12 10.26 5.26
C SER A 13 -13.19 10.45 4.18
N GLY A 14 -12.83 10.28 2.90
CA GLY A 14 -13.74 10.39 1.75
C GLY A 14 -13.04 10.20 0.41
N ALA A 15 -13.84 10.06 -0.66
CA ALA A 15 -13.38 9.67 -1.99
C ALA A 15 -12.83 10.81 -2.85
N THR A 16 -13.04 12.07 -2.47
CA THR A 16 -12.60 13.26 -3.23
C THR A 16 -11.47 14.00 -2.50
N ASN A 17 -10.89 14.98 -3.18
CA ASN A 17 -9.81 15.84 -2.67
C ASN A 17 -10.24 16.77 -1.53
N ASP A 18 -11.55 16.95 -1.32
CA ASP A 18 -12.08 17.77 -0.21
C ASP A 18 -12.01 17.06 1.15
N HIS A 19 -11.55 15.80 1.16
CA HIS A 19 -11.41 14.95 2.32
C HIS A 19 -9.93 14.69 2.65
N HIS A 20 -9.66 14.17 3.84
CA HIS A 20 -8.30 14.03 4.36
C HIS A 20 -7.79 12.60 4.22
N THR A 21 -6.46 12.47 4.08
CA THR A 21 -5.75 11.21 4.29
C THR A 21 -5.59 11.02 5.79
N ILE A 22 -6.26 10.04 6.36
CA ILE A 22 -6.32 9.80 7.81
C ILE A 22 -5.43 8.64 8.26
N GLY A 23 -4.75 7.98 7.32
CA GLY A 23 -3.69 7.03 7.60
C GLY A 23 -2.79 6.85 6.39
N ILE A 24 -1.48 6.68 6.61
CA ILE A 24 -0.55 6.16 5.60
C ILE A 24 0.16 4.96 6.20
N GLY A 25 0.17 3.86 5.46
CA GLY A 25 0.92 2.66 5.81
C GLY A 25 1.89 2.30 4.70
N ALA A 26 3.03 1.72 5.06
CA ALA A 26 3.96 1.14 4.11
C ALA A 26 4.63 -0.10 4.70
N SER A 27 4.97 -1.06 3.86
CA SER A 27 5.68 -2.28 4.27
C SER A 27 6.66 -2.71 3.19
N VAL A 28 7.78 -3.29 3.61
CA VAL A 28 8.80 -3.83 2.72
C VAL A 28 8.91 -5.34 2.89
N VAL A 29 8.69 -6.10 1.82
CA VAL A 29 8.73 -7.57 1.84
C VAL A 29 9.78 -8.09 0.85
N ASN A 30 10.61 -9.03 1.31
CA ASN A 30 11.65 -9.64 0.48
C ASN A 30 11.14 -10.87 -0.32
N GLY A 31 11.99 -11.40 -1.19
CA GLY A 31 11.66 -12.58 -2.01
C GLY A 31 11.42 -13.87 -1.21
N ASN A 32 11.76 -13.91 0.08
CA ASN A 32 11.47 -15.01 1.01
C ASN A 32 10.18 -14.77 1.82
N PHE A 33 9.38 -13.76 1.45
CA PHE A 33 8.13 -13.40 2.12
C PHE A 33 8.32 -12.90 3.57
N GLU A 34 9.52 -12.41 3.89
CA GLU A 34 9.83 -11.79 5.17
C GLU A 34 9.58 -10.29 5.07
N GLU A 35 8.78 -9.76 5.99
CA GLU A 35 8.67 -8.32 6.21
C GLU A 35 9.96 -7.79 6.85
N LEU A 36 10.59 -6.84 6.18
CA LEU A 36 11.86 -6.26 6.58
C LEU A 36 11.68 -5.01 7.44
N ASP A 37 10.63 -4.24 7.19
CA ASP A 37 10.34 -2.96 7.84
C ASP A 37 8.92 -2.51 7.51
N GLN A 38 8.37 -1.67 8.37
CA GLN A 38 6.99 -1.20 8.30
C GLN A 38 6.91 0.26 8.78
N LEU A 39 5.95 1.00 8.21
CA LEU A 39 5.61 2.36 8.59
C LEU A 39 4.10 2.44 8.82
N PHE A 40 3.71 3.06 9.93
CA PHE A 40 2.32 3.41 10.22
C PHE A 40 2.25 4.87 10.66
N LEU A 41 1.42 5.66 9.98
CA LEU A 41 1.26 7.08 10.21
C LEU A 41 -0.24 7.41 10.41
N PRO A 42 -0.73 7.48 11.66
CA PRO A 42 -2.10 7.89 11.94
C PRO A 42 -2.30 9.38 11.64
N GLY A 43 -3.44 9.74 11.05
CA GLY A 43 -3.75 11.09 10.59
C GLY A 43 -5.17 11.57 10.91
N HIS A 44 -6.00 10.74 11.54
CA HIS A 44 -7.31 11.19 12.00
C HIS A 44 -7.14 12.13 13.21
N ILE A 45 -7.64 13.35 13.11
CA ILE A 45 -7.69 14.28 14.24
C ILE A 45 -9.17 14.49 14.58
N PRO A 46 -9.62 14.09 15.79
CA PRO A 46 -10.99 14.33 16.22
C PRO A 46 -11.38 15.80 16.05
N ASP A 47 -12.61 16.05 15.61
CA ASP A 47 -13.17 17.39 15.34
C ASP A 47 -12.55 18.18 14.16
N GLU A 48 -11.39 17.78 13.63
CA GLU A 48 -10.78 18.40 12.44
C GLU A 48 -10.93 17.56 11.17
N THR A 49 -11.05 16.23 11.29
CA THR A 49 -11.25 15.37 10.12
C THR A 49 -12.62 15.57 9.47
N ASN A 50 -12.63 15.99 8.21
CA ASN A 50 -13.84 16.12 7.39
C ASN A 50 -14.22 14.79 6.73
N PHE A 51 -15.25 14.11 7.23
CA PHE A 51 -15.74 12.86 6.64
C PHE A 51 -16.78 13.10 5.52
N GLU A 52 -16.62 12.40 4.41
CA GLU A 52 -17.69 12.23 3.43
C GLU A 52 -18.83 11.44 4.09
N GLN A 53 -20.05 11.96 4.03
CA GLN A 53 -21.22 11.35 4.67
C GLN A 53 -21.38 9.86 4.28
N ARG A 54 -21.22 9.54 2.99
CA ARG A 54 -21.29 8.16 2.51
C ARG A 54 -20.20 7.29 3.12
N CYS A 55 -18.95 7.75 3.15
CA CYS A 55 -17.82 7.02 3.72
C CYS A 55 -18.04 6.74 5.22
N TRP A 56 -18.58 7.73 5.94
CA TRP A 56 -18.98 7.57 7.33
C TRP A 56 -20.08 6.53 7.53
N ASP A 57 -21.19 6.65 6.80
CA ASP A 57 -22.37 5.78 6.95
C ASP A 57 -22.10 4.35 6.49
N GLU A 58 -21.31 4.18 5.42
CA GLU A 58 -21.02 2.88 4.86
C GLU A 58 -19.92 2.15 5.63
N PHE A 59 -18.92 2.86 6.15
CA PHE A 59 -17.72 2.27 6.72
C PHE A 59 -17.38 2.77 8.14
N TRP A 60 -16.92 4.02 8.32
CA TRP A 60 -16.28 4.44 9.57
C TRP A 60 -17.19 4.38 10.80
N SER A 61 -18.49 4.65 10.64
CA SER A 61 -19.48 4.53 11.73
C SER A 61 -19.69 3.10 12.23
N LYS A 62 -19.34 2.09 11.41
CA LYS A 62 -19.47 0.66 11.74
C LYS A 62 -18.18 0.06 12.30
N TYR A 63 -17.05 0.75 12.15
CA TYR A 63 -15.74 0.31 12.61
C TYR A 63 -15.05 1.37 13.48
N PRO A 64 -15.68 1.80 14.59
CA PRO A 64 -15.13 2.85 15.46
C PRO A 64 -13.78 2.46 16.05
N ASP A 65 -13.54 1.17 16.33
CA ASP A 65 -12.26 0.69 16.85
C ASP A 65 -11.12 0.89 15.84
N LYS A 66 -11.39 0.69 14.54
CA LYS A 66 -10.40 0.92 13.48
C LYS A 66 -10.11 2.41 13.31
N LEU A 67 -11.14 3.24 13.37
CA LEU A 67 -10.96 4.68 13.33
C LEU A 67 -10.13 5.19 14.53
N LYS A 68 -10.34 4.59 15.72
CA LYS A 68 -9.58 4.88 16.94
C LYS A 68 -8.08 4.67 16.73
N GLU A 69 -7.69 3.60 16.03
CA GLU A 69 -6.28 3.30 15.72
C GLU A 69 -5.63 4.35 14.83
N LEU A 70 -6.41 5.06 14.02
CA LEU A 70 -5.97 6.14 13.15
C LEU A 70 -5.87 7.49 13.86
N GLU A 71 -6.30 7.60 15.13
CA GLU A 71 -6.25 8.85 15.89
C GLU A 71 -4.81 9.32 16.11
N TYR A 72 -4.53 10.55 15.68
CA TYR A 72 -3.31 11.27 15.99
C TYR A 72 -3.50 12.04 17.31
N HIS A 73 -2.59 11.81 18.26
CA HIS A 73 -2.64 12.40 19.61
C HIS A 73 -1.58 13.49 19.87
N GLY A 74 -0.92 13.99 18.82
CA GLY A 74 0.06 15.06 18.96
C GLY A 74 -0.55 16.46 18.93
N ASP A 75 0.31 17.47 18.84
CA ASP A 75 -0.03 18.90 18.96
C ASP A 75 -0.22 19.62 17.63
N LYS A 76 -0.17 18.88 16.52
CA LYS A 76 -0.30 19.44 15.16
C LYS A 76 -1.76 19.52 14.75
N ASP A 77 -2.12 20.60 14.07
CA ASP A 77 -3.35 20.68 13.30
C ASP A 77 -3.32 19.73 12.09
N MET A 78 -4.47 19.57 11.43
CA MET A 78 -4.63 18.70 10.26
C MET A 78 -3.60 19.00 9.18
N GLN A 79 -3.39 20.26 8.81
CA GLN A 79 -2.48 20.63 7.73
C GLN A 79 -1.03 20.24 8.03
N ASN A 80 -0.53 20.59 9.21
CA ASN A 80 0.82 20.26 9.64
C ASN A 80 1.00 18.76 9.84
N ARG A 81 -0.07 18.03 10.22
CA ARG A 81 -0.02 16.58 10.31
C ARG A 81 0.04 15.93 8.93
N GLN A 82 -0.72 16.39 7.94
CA GLN A 82 -0.63 15.90 6.55
C GLN A 82 0.80 16.05 6.00
N GLU A 83 1.41 17.23 6.20
CA GLU A 83 2.80 17.49 5.81
C GLU A 83 3.80 16.56 6.48
N GLU A 84 3.64 16.35 7.79
CA GLU A 84 4.50 15.44 8.54
C GLU A 84 4.37 14.00 8.04
N MET A 85 3.15 13.53 7.80
CA MET A 85 2.90 12.17 7.31
C MET A 85 3.59 11.95 5.96
N ILE A 86 3.37 12.83 4.98
CA ILE A 86 3.97 12.64 3.66
C ILE A 86 5.50 12.76 3.69
N THR A 87 6.03 13.65 4.53
CA THR A 87 7.49 13.78 4.74
C THR A 87 8.09 12.51 5.34
N GLN A 88 7.43 11.91 6.34
CA GLN A 88 7.88 10.65 6.94
C GLN A 88 7.79 9.48 5.96
N PHE A 89 6.73 9.42 5.15
CA PHE A 89 6.61 8.43 4.07
C PHE A 89 7.74 8.55 3.05
N GLN A 90 8.07 9.75 2.57
CA GLN A 90 9.18 9.93 1.63
C GLN A 90 10.54 9.59 2.26
N LYS A 91 10.76 9.88 3.55
CA LYS A 91 11.97 9.45 4.26
C LYS A 91 12.08 7.92 4.33
N PHE A 92 10.97 7.23 4.64
CA PHE A 92 10.92 5.78 4.67
C PHE A 92 11.22 5.18 3.29
N ARG A 93 10.60 5.71 2.24
CA ARG A 93 10.85 5.32 0.85
C ARG A 93 12.30 5.56 0.45
N ALA A 94 12.86 6.73 0.73
CA ALA A 94 14.24 7.08 0.40
C ALA A 94 15.25 6.14 1.06
N LYS A 95 15.03 5.82 2.34
CA LYS A 95 15.83 4.83 3.09
C LYS A 95 15.89 3.50 2.32
N TRP A 96 14.76 2.98 1.89
CA TRP A 96 14.70 1.69 1.20
C TRP A 96 15.22 1.72 -0.24
N GLU A 97 15.06 2.84 -0.95
CA GLU A 97 15.71 3.06 -2.24
C GLU A 97 17.24 3.03 -2.13
N ASP A 98 17.79 3.66 -1.09
CA ASP A 98 19.23 3.69 -0.82
C ASP A 98 19.74 2.30 -0.40
N ILE A 99 19.06 1.60 0.52
CA ILE A 99 19.37 0.21 0.92
C ILE A 99 19.38 -0.72 -0.29
N ALA A 100 18.35 -0.65 -1.14
CA ALA A 100 18.27 -1.51 -2.33
C ALA A 100 19.44 -1.25 -3.28
N LYS A 101 19.79 0.01 -3.51
CA LYS A 101 20.92 0.40 -4.34
C LYS A 101 22.25 -0.11 -3.78
N GLU A 102 22.49 0.05 -2.48
CA GLU A 102 23.72 -0.39 -1.81
C GLU A 102 23.92 -1.91 -1.89
N ASN A 103 22.82 -2.68 -1.82
CA ASN A 103 22.86 -4.13 -1.89
C ASN A 103 22.71 -4.70 -3.31
N GLY A 104 22.59 -3.86 -4.33
CA GLY A 104 22.36 -4.31 -5.72
C GLY A 104 21.03 -5.03 -5.91
N TRP A 105 20.01 -4.70 -5.12
CA TRP A 105 18.65 -5.21 -5.22
C TRP A 105 17.79 -4.35 -6.15
N THR A 106 16.74 -4.95 -6.68
CA THR A 106 15.64 -4.21 -7.32
C THR A 106 14.59 -3.90 -6.25
N LEU A 107 14.24 -2.63 -6.10
CA LEU A 107 13.09 -2.20 -5.31
C LEU A 107 11.93 -1.89 -6.26
N GLU A 108 10.79 -2.53 -6.03
CA GLU A 108 9.54 -2.25 -6.74
C GLU A 108 8.56 -1.54 -5.81
N LEU A 109 8.04 -0.40 -6.28
CA LEU A 109 7.01 0.37 -5.59
C LEU A 109 5.64 -0.09 -6.11
N VAL A 110 4.73 -0.43 -5.20
CA VAL A 110 3.42 -0.98 -5.55
C VAL A 110 2.31 -0.43 -4.64
N SER A 111 1.07 -0.47 -5.12
CA SER A 111 -0.16 -0.35 -4.32
C SER A 111 -1.21 -1.29 -4.96
N ASP A 112 -2.29 -1.62 -4.26
CA ASP A 112 -3.38 -2.43 -4.82
C ASP A 112 -4.34 -1.61 -5.69
N ASN A 113 -4.32 -0.28 -5.55
CA ASN A 113 -4.97 0.67 -6.43
C ASN A 113 -4.08 1.89 -6.69
N ASN A 114 -3.10 1.70 -7.57
CA ASN A 114 -2.06 2.70 -7.86
C ASN A 114 -2.63 4.03 -8.42
N VAL A 115 -3.86 4.03 -8.95
CA VAL A 115 -4.55 5.23 -9.41
C VAL A 115 -5.11 6.02 -8.23
N TYR A 116 -5.78 5.34 -7.29
CA TYR A 116 -6.40 5.98 -6.14
C TYR A 116 -5.35 6.41 -5.11
N ASP A 117 -4.58 5.46 -4.56
CA ASP A 117 -3.61 5.75 -3.49
C ASP A 117 -2.48 6.61 -4.03
N GLY A 118 -1.97 6.27 -5.22
CA GLY A 118 -0.94 7.05 -5.88
C GLY A 118 -1.40 8.47 -6.23
N GLY A 119 -2.68 8.63 -6.58
CA GLY A 119 -3.29 9.94 -6.83
C GLY A 119 -3.26 10.84 -5.60
N PHE A 120 -3.75 10.34 -4.45
CA PHE A 120 -3.78 11.11 -3.21
C PHE A 120 -2.39 11.30 -2.58
N ILE A 121 -1.49 10.33 -2.68
CA ILE A 121 -0.09 10.52 -2.28
C ILE A 121 0.57 11.61 -3.13
N ASN A 122 0.33 11.62 -4.45
CA ASN A 122 0.86 12.67 -5.33
C ASN A 122 0.29 14.05 -5.01
N GLU A 123 -0.99 14.14 -4.66
CA GLU A 123 -1.61 15.38 -4.18
C GLU A 123 -0.94 15.87 -2.89
N MET A 124 -0.71 14.98 -1.92
CA MET A 124 0.00 15.34 -0.68
C MET A 124 1.43 15.79 -0.95
N LEU A 125 2.15 15.11 -1.85
CA LEU A 125 3.52 15.52 -2.24
C LEU A 125 3.53 16.92 -2.84
N PHE A 126 2.61 17.20 -3.77
CA PHE A 126 2.51 18.50 -4.43
C PHE A 126 2.09 19.61 -3.45
N THR A 127 1.21 19.31 -2.51
CA THR A 127 0.65 20.29 -1.57
C THR A 127 1.64 20.64 -0.45
N HIS A 128 2.36 19.64 0.08
CA HIS A 128 3.10 19.79 1.33
C HIS A 128 4.63 19.71 1.18
N THR A 129 5.14 19.36 0.01
CA THR A 129 6.58 19.14 -0.18
C THR A 129 7.07 19.73 -1.50
N ASN A 130 8.39 19.70 -1.72
CA ASN A 130 8.99 19.97 -3.03
C ASN A 130 9.48 18.67 -3.71
N GLU A 131 9.03 17.51 -3.23
CA GLU A 131 9.42 16.21 -3.77
C GLU A 131 8.70 15.93 -5.10
N LEU A 132 9.32 15.11 -5.94
CA LEU A 132 8.71 14.70 -7.20
C LEU A 132 7.60 13.67 -6.96
N PRO A 133 6.51 13.70 -7.77
CA PRO A 133 5.41 12.74 -7.62
C PRO A 133 5.86 11.33 -8.02
N ILE A 134 5.13 10.33 -7.53
CA ILE A 134 5.14 8.97 -8.08
C ILE A 134 4.70 9.06 -9.56
N PRO A 135 5.45 8.49 -10.52
CA PRO A 135 6.34 7.35 -10.30
C PRO A 135 7.85 7.70 -10.37
N TYR A 136 8.23 8.95 -10.10
CA TYR A 136 9.63 9.28 -9.86
C TYR A 136 10.07 8.74 -8.50
N ASN A 137 11.25 8.14 -8.44
CA ASN A 137 11.91 7.77 -7.20
C ASN A 137 12.39 9.01 -6.43
N THR A 138 12.82 8.85 -5.18
CA THR A 138 13.26 9.97 -4.32
C THR A 138 14.53 10.67 -4.80
N LYS A 139 15.15 10.19 -5.89
CA LYS A 139 16.31 10.79 -6.57
C LYS A 139 15.95 11.36 -7.95
N GLY A 140 14.66 11.48 -8.26
CA GLY A 140 14.13 12.07 -9.50
C GLY A 140 14.26 11.21 -10.74
N LYS A 141 14.43 9.90 -10.61
CA LYS A 141 14.43 8.96 -11.73
C LYS A 141 13.04 8.35 -11.89
N TYR A 142 12.48 8.42 -13.10
CA TYR A 142 11.26 7.70 -13.44
C TYR A 142 11.45 6.19 -13.23
N LYS A 143 10.50 5.55 -12.54
CA LYS A 143 10.48 4.13 -12.26
C LYS A 143 9.08 3.56 -12.52
N PRO A 144 8.92 2.25 -12.73
CA PRO A 144 7.59 1.64 -12.72
C PRO A 144 6.92 1.79 -11.35
N PHE A 145 5.60 1.92 -11.36
CA PHE A 145 4.73 1.90 -10.19
C PHE A 145 3.56 0.96 -10.50
N TRP A 146 3.55 -0.19 -9.84
CA TRP A 146 2.67 -1.31 -10.21
C TRP A 146 1.40 -1.34 -9.38
N GLU A 147 0.37 -1.94 -9.97
CA GLU A 147 -0.92 -2.18 -9.31
C GLU A 147 -1.09 -3.68 -9.08
N THR A 148 -1.03 -4.12 -7.83
CA THR A 148 -1.06 -5.55 -7.48
C THR A 148 -2.35 -6.23 -7.94
N HIS A 149 -3.52 -5.60 -7.78
CA HIS A 149 -4.80 -6.19 -8.18
C HIS A 149 -4.91 -6.45 -9.69
N SER A 150 -4.50 -5.50 -10.53
CA SER A 150 -4.45 -5.69 -11.99
C SER A 150 -3.53 -6.83 -12.41
N GLU A 151 -2.38 -6.99 -11.76
CA GLU A 151 -1.48 -8.11 -12.06
C GLU A 151 -2.07 -9.46 -11.64
N GLN A 152 -2.67 -9.53 -10.45
CA GLN A 152 -3.39 -10.73 -10.00
C GLN A 152 -4.52 -11.11 -10.97
N ARG A 153 -5.30 -10.11 -11.41
CA ARG A 153 -6.36 -10.32 -12.40
C ARG A 153 -5.81 -10.83 -13.72
N GLY A 154 -4.72 -10.22 -14.21
CA GLY A 154 -4.03 -10.66 -15.43
C GLY A 154 -3.54 -12.10 -15.34
N LEU A 155 -2.96 -12.50 -14.20
CA LEU A 155 -2.57 -13.88 -13.93
C LEU A 155 -3.78 -14.81 -13.99
N LEU A 156 -4.86 -14.50 -13.26
CA LEU A 156 -6.05 -15.34 -13.21
C LEU A 156 -6.72 -15.48 -14.58
N MET A 157 -6.78 -14.42 -15.38
CA MET A 157 -7.27 -14.51 -16.77
C MET A 157 -6.46 -15.50 -17.61
N ALA A 158 -5.16 -15.64 -17.35
CA ALA A 158 -4.30 -16.58 -18.07
C ALA A 158 -4.43 -18.03 -17.57
N VAL A 159 -4.58 -18.24 -16.25
CA VAL A 159 -4.44 -19.58 -15.63
C VAL A 159 -5.76 -20.20 -15.16
N ASP A 160 -6.78 -19.38 -14.96
CA ASP A 160 -8.15 -19.75 -14.63
C ASP A 160 -9.16 -18.73 -15.21
N PRO A 161 -9.37 -18.73 -16.54
CA PRO A 161 -10.27 -17.79 -17.21
C PRO A 161 -11.75 -17.94 -16.79
N SER A 162 -12.10 -18.98 -16.02
CA SER A 162 -13.45 -19.16 -15.49
C SER A 162 -13.74 -18.27 -14.28
N PHE A 163 -12.70 -17.76 -13.62
CA PHE A 163 -12.83 -16.84 -12.49
C PHE A 163 -13.19 -15.43 -12.99
N THR A 164 -14.44 -15.03 -12.79
CA THR A 164 -14.99 -13.74 -13.27
C THR A 164 -15.38 -12.79 -12.14
N SER A 165 -15.18 -13.19 -10.88
CA SER A 165 -15.46 -12.34 -9.72
C SER A 165 -14.57 -11.10 -9.73
N PRO A 166 -15.10 -9.91 -9.42
CA PRO A 166 -14.30 -8.70 -9.25
C PRO A 166 -13.48 -8.72 -7.94
N TRP A 167 -13.73 -9.70 -7.07
CA TRP A 167 -13.11 -9.82 -5.74
C TRP A 167 -12.58 -11.23 -5.49
N GLY A 168 -11.66 -11.36 -4.54
CA GLY A 168 -11.15 -12.66 -4.05
C GLY A 168 -9.99 -13.22 -4.87
N PHE A 169 -9.24 -12.37 -5.56
CA PHE A 169 -8.09 -12.78 -6.38
C PHE A 169 -7.04 -13.52 -5.56
N THR A 170 -6.61 -12.98 -4.42
CA THR A 170 -5.63 -13.59 -3.51
C THR A 170 -6.06 -14.99 -3.08
N LYS A 171 -7.31 -15.13 -2.63
CA LYS A 171 -7.85 -16.43 -2.23
C LYS A 171 -7.80 -17.42 -3.39
N ARG A 172 -8.22 -16.99 -4.60
CA ARG A 172 -8.21 -17.88 -5.76
C ARG A 172 -6.80 -18.29 -6.17
N ILE A 173 -5.84 -17.37 -6.12
CA ILE A 173 -4.43 -17.68 -6.37
C ILE A 173 -3.91 -18.69 -5.34
N ALA A 174 -4.22 -18.51 -4.05
CA ALA A 174 -3.82 -19.46 -3.01
C ALA A 174 -4.46 -20.85 -3.15
N GLU A 175 -5.66 -20.95 -3.73
CA GLU A 175 -6.29 -22.24 -4.08
C GLU A 175 -5.59 -22.94 -5.25
N LEU A 176 -5.02 -22.17 -6.18
CA LEU A 176 -4.37 -22.69 -7.39
C LEU A 176 -2.87 -22.95 -7.22
N TYR A 177 -2.23 -22.31 -6.24
CA TYR A 177 -0.78 -22.31 -6.06
C TYR A 177 -0.36 -22.63 -4.63
N ASP A 178 0.87 -23.13 -4.45
CA ASP A 178 1.49 -23.41 -3.15
C ASP A 178 1.99 -22.10 -2.50
N VAL A 179 1.07 -21.17 -2.25
CA VAL A 179 1.34 -19.86 -1.65
C VAL A 179 1.74 -20.03 -0.17
N PRO A 180 2.84 -19.40 0.30
CA PRO A 180 3.20 -19.39 1.71
C PRO A 180 2.11 -18.79 2.60
N GLU A 181 2.11 -19.13 3.87
CA GLU A 181 1.19 -18.52 4.84
C GLU A 181 1.52 -17.03 5.03
N MET A 182 0.49 -16.20 4.94
CA MET A 182 0.58 -14.77 5.19
C MET A 182 0.34 -14.49 6.67
N LYS A 183 1.19 -13.65 7.29
CA LYS A 183 1.19 -13.45 8.75
C LYS A 183 0.05 -12.54 9.25
N VAL A 184 -0.42 -11.65 8.39
CA VAL A 184 -1.39 -10.60 8.70
C VAL A 184 -2.46 -10.61 7.60
N SER A 185 -3.70 -10.38 7.97
CA SER A 185 -4.83 -10.25 7.03
C SER A 185 -5.12 -8.78 6.75
N HIS A 186 -5.68 -8.51 5.58
CA HIS A 186 -6.20 -7.19 5.23
C HIS A 186 -7.30 -6.78 6.23
N ASP A 187 -7.10 -5.66 6.92
CA ASP A 187 -7.90 -5.25 8.06
C ASP A 187 -8.16 -3.73 8.15
N HIS A 188 -7.90 -2.95 7.11
CA HIS A 188 -8.10 -1.49 7.10
C HIS A 188 -7.22 -0.75 8.13
N ASN A 189 -6.17 -1.42 8.61
CA ASN A 189 -5.01 -0.72 9.12
C ASN A 189 -4.03 -0.60 7.95
N PRO A 190 -3.70 0.62 7.50
CA PRO A 190 -2.98 0.81 6.23
C PRO A 190 -1.57 0.18 6.26
N ALA A 191 -0.97 0.00 7.44
CA ALA A 191 0.34 -0.66 7.54
C ALA A 191 0.24 -2.18 7.35
N ASN A 192 -0.83 -2.79 7.88
CA ASN A 192 -1.15 -4.20 7.67
C ASN A 192 -1.55 -4.44 6.22
N ASP A 193 -2.38 -3.56 5.66
CA ASP A 193 -2.84 -3.65 4.29
C ASP A 193 -1.66 -3.51 3.33
N ALA A 194 -0.78 -2.51 3.53
CA ALA A 194 0.48 -2.42 2.78
C ALA A 194 1.33 -3.70 2.87
N TYR A 195 1.43 -4.35 4.04
CA TYR A 195 2.12 -5.65 4.13
C TYR A 195 1.46 -6.71 3.24
N THR A 196 0.12 -6.83 3.29
CA THR A 196 -0.59 -7.80 2.45
C THR A 196 -0.36 -7.54 0.96
N ILE A 197 -0.38 -6.28 0.53
CA ILE A 197 -0.12 -5.88 -0.86
C ILE A 197 1.31 -6.26 -1.27
N ALA A 198 2.31 -5.98 -0.44
CA ALA A 198 3.70 -6.32 -0.72
C ALA A 198 3.92 -7.83 -0.78
N PHE A 199 3.32 -8.58 0.16
CA PHE A 199 3.37 -10.04 0.19
C PHE A 199 2.74 -10.65 -1.06
N GLU A 200 1.54 -10.20 -1.42
CA GLU A 200 0.82 -10.67 -2.60
C GLU A 200 1.57 -10.38 -3.89
N HIS A 201 2.19 -9.21 -4.00
CA HIS A 201 3.04 -8.89 -5.14
C HIS A 201 4.28 -9.81 -5.22
N GLN A 202 4.89 -10.14 -4.07
CA GLN A 202 5.97 -11.14 -4.02
C GLN A 202 5.49 -12.54 -4.40
N VAL A 203 4.23 -12.89 -4.16
CA VAL A 203 3.64 -14.15 -4.62
C VAL A 203 3.61 -14.18 -6.15
N LEU A 204 3.24 -13.08 -6.81
CA LEU A 204 3.25 -12.99 -8.27
C LEU A 204 4.67 -13.19 -8.84
N PHE A 205 5.70 -12.59 -8.23
CA PHE A 205 7.10 -12.87 -8.59
C PHE A 205 7.48 -14.32 -8.33
N GLY A 206 7.06 -14.88 -7.19
CA GLY A 206 7.27 -16.29 -6.87
C GLY A 206 6.71 -17.22 -7.94
N ILE A 207 5.51 -16.93 -8.45
CA ILE A 207 4.86 -17.69 -9.53
C ILE A 207 5.60 -17.50 -10.85
N ARG A 208 5.88 -16.25 -11.24
CA ARG A 208 6.59 -15.90 -12.49
C ARG A 208 7.96 -16.58 -12.58
N ASP A 209 8.70 -16.56 -11.47
CA ASP A 209 10.05 -17.12 -11.40
C ASP A 209 10.04 -18.65 -11.16
N GLY A 210 8.86 -19.26 -11.06
CA GLY A 210 8.67 -20.69 -10.83
C GLY A 210 9.06 -21.17 -9.44
N ARG A 211 9.20 -20.27 -8.46
CA ARG A 211 9.47 -20.60 -7.04
C ARG A 211 8.21 -21.10 -6.32
N ILE A 212 7.05 -20.53 -6.67
CA ILE A 212 5.73 -21.00 -6.23
C ILE A 212 5.16 -21.88 -7.35
N LYS A 213 4.77 -23.11 -7.00
CA LYS A 213 4.24 -24.09 -7.96
C LYS A 213 2.72 -24.08 -7.96
N ARG A 214 2.14 -24.42 -9.12
CA ARG A 214 0.71 -24.67 -9.24
C ARG A 214 0.40 -26.00 -8.54
N ARG A 215 -0.68 -26.03 -7.76
CA ARG A 215 -1.19 -27.26 -7.13
C ARG A 215 -1.64 -28.25 -8.22
N SER A 216 -1.34 -29.52 -7.99
CA SER A 216 -1.77 -30.64 -8.85
C SER A 216 -3.23 -30.97 -8.70
#